data_AF-A0A1Y3ULW9-F1
#
_entry.id   AF-A0A1Y3ULW9-F1
#
_cell.length_a   1.000
_cell.length_b   1.000
_cell.length_c   1.000
_cell.angle_alpha   90.00
_cell.angle_beta   90.00
_cell.angle_gamma   90.00
#
_symmetry.space_group_name_H-M   'P 1'
#
loop_
_entity.id
_entity.type
_entity.pdbx_description
1 polymer ?
#
loop_
_entity_poly.entity_id
_entity_poly.type
_entity_poly.pdbx_seq_one_letter_code
_entity_poly.pdbx_strand_id
1 'polypeptide(L)'
;MARMIAPYTGAEVDVPSVSVERWLARGFISVDEAGGVEADEAACERADEDYAGASGGEAGAERPDAGSTITEIRAYAEAHGVSLPKKANKAAMLAALEEAMA
;
A
#
# COMPACT_ATOMS: atom_id res chain seq x y z
N MET A 1 -16.81 24.92 -8.50
CA MET A 1 -15.84 23.81 -8.58
C MET A 1 -14.72 24.14 -7.61
N ALA A 2 -14.05 23.16 -7.03
CA ALA A 2 -12.99 23.33 -6.04
C ALA A 2 -11.67 22.86 -6.62
N ARG A 3 -10.60 23.63 -6.40
CA ARG A 3 -9.25 23.24 -6.77
C ARG A 3 -8.71 22.27 -5.73
N MET A 4 -8.21 21.14 -6.18
CA MET A 4 -7.64 20.11 -5.32
C MET A 4 -6.27 19.68 -5.84
N ILE A 5 -5.37 19.32 -4.93
CA ILE A 5 -4.03 18.83 -5.25
C ILE A 5 -4.01 17.31 -5.06
N ALA A 6 -3.54 16.60 -6.08
CA ALA A 6 -3.38 15.17 -6.06
C ALA A 6 -2.29 14.73 -5.07
N PRO A 7 -2.56 13.70 -4.24
CA PRO A 7 -1.54 13.16 -3.37
C PRO A 7 -0.41 12.57 -4.21
N TYR A 8 0.81 12.68 -3.70
CA TYR A 8 2.07 12.17 -4.28
C TYR A 8 2.56 12.84 -5.56
N THR A 9 1.68 13.38 -6.40
CA THR A 9 2.08 14.05 -7.66
C THR A 9 2.02 15.57 -7.59
N GLY A 10 1.28 16.14 -6.63
CA GLY A 10 1.13 17.59 -6.50
C GLY A 10 0.33 18.23 -7.64
N ALA A 11 -0.31 17.44 -8.50
CA ALA A 11 -1.04 17.94 -9.66
C ALA A 11 -2.35 18.61 -9.23
N GLU A 12 -2.58 19.83 -9.70
CA GLU A 12 -3.83 20.56 -9.48
C GLU A 12 -4.93 20.04 -10.40
N VAL A 13 -6.08 19.71 -9.81
CA VAL A 13 -7.27 19.24 -10.50
C VAL A 13 -8.48 20.04 -10.05
N ASP A 14 -9.37 20.35 -10.99
CA ASP A 14 -10.61 21.04 -10.70
C ASP A 14 -11.74 20.01 -10.50
N VAL A 15 -12.34 20.02 -9.32
CA VAL A 15 -13.28 18.98 -8.89
C VAL A 15 -14.65 19.61 -8.63
N PRO A 16 -15.77 18.99 -9.08
CA PRO A 16 -17.10 19.45 -8.72
C PRO A 16 -17.29 19.48 -7.20
N SER A 17 -17.89 20.54 -6.65
CA SER A 17 -18.05 20.73 -5.20
C SER A 17 -18.76 19.56 -4.52
N VAL A 18 -19.68 18.89 -5.21
CA VAL A 18 -20.38 17.68 -4.74
C VAL A 18 -19.49 16.44 -4.59
N SER A 19 -18.29 16.46 -5.17
CA SER A 19 -17.34 15.35 -5.13
C SER A 19 -16.17 15.61 -4.18
N VAL A 20 -16.02 16.83 -3.64
CA VAL A 20 -14.84 17.24 -2.85
C VAL A 20 -14.60 16.30 -1.67
N GLU A 21 -15.62 15.96 -0.89
CA GLU A 21 -15.48 15.04 0.26
C GLU A 21 -14.92 13.67 -0.14
N ARG A 22 -15.36 13.13 -1.29
CA ARG A 22 -14.85 11.85 -1.81
C ARG A 22 -13.39 11.94 -2.25
N TRP A 23 -12.94 13.10 -2.73
CA TRP A 23 -11.56 13.32 -3.15
C TRP A 23 -10.66 13.59 -1.93
N LEU A 24 -11.14 14.33 -0.93
CA LEU A 24 -10.46 14.48 0.36
C LEU A 24 -10.23 13.11 1.02
N ALA A 25 -11.24 12.24 1.04
CA ALA A 25 -11.11 10.87 1.55
C ALA A 25 -10.09 10.00 0.77
N ARG A 26 -9.72 10.39 -0.45
CA ARG A 26 -8.67 9.74 -1.26
C ARG A 26 -7.29 10.37 -1.04
N GLY A 27 -7.17 11.34 -0.12
CA GLY A 27 -5.94 12.05 0.20
C GLY A 27 -5.66 13.27 -0.66
N PHE A 28 -6.62 13.75 -1.45
CA PHE A 28 -6.46 15.03 -2.14
C PHE A 28 -6.59 16.17 -1.15
N ILE A 29 -5.89 17.27 -1.42
CA ILE A 29 -5.88 18.43 -0.55
C ILE A 29 -6.65 19.55 -1.25
N SER A 30 -7.66 20.12 -0.59
CA SER A 30 -8.37 21.29 -1.11
C SER A 30 -7.51 22.55 -0.98
N VAL A 31 -7.50 23.36 -2.04
CA VAL A 31 -6.82 24.67 -2.06
C VAL A 31 -7.90 25.74 -2.05
N ASP A 32 -7.89 26.59 -1.02
CA ASP A 32 -8.81 27.73 -0.94
C ASP A 32 -8.37 28.88 -1.88
N GLU A 33 -9.30 29.78 -2.24
CA GLU A 33 -9.03 30.94 -3.11
C GLU A 33 -7.93 31.87 -2.55
N ALA A 34 -7.65 31.83 -1.24
CA ALA A 34 -6.54 32.55 -0.62
C ALA A 34 -5.15 31.91 -0.87
N GLY A 35 -5.07 30.77 -1.57
CA GLY A 35 -3.84 29.97 -1.66
C GLY A 35 -3.46 29.28 -0.34
N GLY A 36 -4.38 29.31 0.63
CA GLY A 36 -4.28 28.56 1.88
C GLY A 36 -4.54 27.09 1.59
N VAL A 37 -3.55 26.27 1.86
CA VAL A 37 -3.72 24.83 1.90
C VAL A 37 -4.31 24.54 3.28
N GLU A 38 -5.59 24.17 3.36
CA GLU A 38 -6.14 23.58 4.61
C GLU A 38 -5.58 22.16 4.72
N ALA A 39 -4.28 22.08 5.00
CA ALA A 39 -3.68 20.90 5.56
C ALA A 39 -4.19 20.84 7.00
N ASP A 40 -5.22 20.04 7.23
CA ASP A 40 -5.60 19.62 8.56
C ASP A 40 -4.37 18.92 9.17
N GLU A 41 -3.59 19.67 9.96
CA GLU A 41 -2.36 19.18 10.63
C GLU A 41 -2.65 17.96 11.53
N ALA A 42 -3.93 17.67 11.84
CA ALA A 42 -4.31 16.48 12.59
C ALA A 42 -4.22 15.16 11.79
N ALA A 43 -4.03 15.20 10.46
CA ALA A 43 -3.76 14.01 9.66
C ALA A 43 -2.29 13.53 9.75
N CYS A 44 -1.36 14.39 10.16
CA CYS A 44 0.05 14.01 10.35
C CYS A 44 0.31 13.38 11.74
N GLU A 45 -0.54 13.62 12.74
CA GLU A 45 -0.38 13.09 14.11
C GLU A 45 -1.21 11.81 14.37
N ARG A 46 -1.49 11.01 13.34
CA ARG A 46 -2.15 9.69 13.49
C ARG A 46 -1.46 8.54 12.78
N ALA A 47 -0.19 8.71 12.40
CA ALA A 47 0.60 7.62 11.84
C ALA A 47 1.48 6.89 12.88
N ASP A 48 1.45 7.27 14.16
CA ASP A 48 2.35 6.68 15.18
C ASP A 48 1.65 5.90 16.30
N GLU A 49 0.31 5.88 16.40
CA GLU A 49 -0.34 5.38 17.63
C GLU A 49 -1.46 4.36 17.46
N ASP A 50 -1.44 3.55 16.38
CA ASP A 50 -2.23 2.31 16.33
C ASP A 50 -1.54 1.21 15.48
N TYR A 51 -0.34 0.80 15.92
CA TYR A 51 0.04 -0.60 15.76
C TYR A 51 0.28 -1.20 17.14
N ALA A 52 -0.78 -1.16 17.94
CA ALA A 52 -0.89 -2.01 19.11
C ALA A 52 -0.61 -3.45 18.67
N GLY A 53 0.38 -4.04 19.32
CA GLY A 53 0.99 -5.28 18.88
C GLY A 53 -0.01 -6.39 18.60
N ALA A 54 0.01 -6.89 17.37
CA ALA A 54 -0.14 -8.31 17.13
C ALA A 54 1.18 -9.01 17.49
N SER A 55 1.51 -9.02 18.78
CA SER A 55 2.45 -10.01 19.31
C SER A 55 1.72 -11.35 19.29
N GLY A 56 2.12 -12.26 18.41
CA GLY A 56 1.62 -13.63 18.44
C GLY A 56 1.84 -14.38 17.15
N GLY A 57 3.09 -14.61 16.79
CA GLY A 57 3.40 -15.44 15.65
C GLY A 57 4.89 -15.52 15.35
N GLU A 58 5.66 -16.09 16.27
CA GLU A 58 6.82 -16.91 15.87
C GLU A 58 6.29 -18.15 15.13
N ALA A 59 5.58 -17.95 14.01
CA ALA A 59 5.30 -19.00 13.06
C ALA A 59 6.51 -18.99 12.14
N GLY A 60 7.49 -19.85 12.46
CA GLY A 60 8.64 -20.07 11.60
C GLY A 60 8.13 -20.16 10.16
N ALA A 61 8.58 -19.24 9.30
CA ALA A 61 7.99 -18.93 8.02
C ALA A 61 7.45 -20.21 7.36
N GLU A 62 6.13 -20.41 7.44
CA GLU A 62 5.51 -21.58 6.85
C GLU A 62 5.69 -21.46 5.34
N ARG A 63 6.12 -22.55 4.71
CA ARG A 63 6.35 -22.57 3.27
C ARG A 63 5.05 -22.15 2.59
N PRO A 64 5.07 -21.12 1.74
CA PRO A 64 3.86 -20.59 1.15
C PRO A 64 3.20 -21.64 0.27
N ASP A 65 1.87 -21.66 0.29
CA ASP A 65 1.03 -22.66 -0.35
C ASP A 65 0.04 -22.03 -1.36
N ALA A 66 -0.85 -22.85 -1.93
CA ALA A 66 -1.85 -22.41 -2.90
C ALA A 66 -2.88 -21.40 -2.35
N GLY A 67 -2.95 -21.21 -1.03
CA GLY A 67 -3.69 -20.15 -0.33
C GLY A 67 -2.93 -18.84 -0.21
N SER A 68 -1.60 -18.86 -0.10
CA SER A 68 -0.77 -17.67 0.14
C SER A 68 -0.82 -16.64 -0.99
N THR A 69 -0.76 -15.36 -0.66
CA THR A 69 -0.74 -14.30 -1.67
C THR A 69 0.58 -14.28 -2.46
N ILE A 70 0.58 -13.66 -3.64
CA ILE A 70 1.80 -13.47 -4.45
C ILE A 70 2.88 -12.70 -3.65
N THR A 71 2.45 -11.77 -2.79
CA THR A 71 3.35 -10.99 -1.94
C THR A 71 4.02 -11.87 -0.89
N GLU A 72 3.29 -12.77 -0.25
CA GLU A 72 3.85 -13.73 0.72
C GLU A 72 4.83 -14.69 0.07
N ILE A 73 4.52 -15.21 -1.13
CA ILE A 73 5.41 -16.09 -1.88
C ILE A 73 6.73 -15.36 -2.23
N ARG A 74 6.66 -14.07 -2.61
CA ARG A 74 7.84 -13.26 -2.91
C ARG A 74 8.65 -12.92 -1.66
N ALA A 75 7.99 -12.51 -0.58
CA ALA A 75 8.66 -12.21 0.68
C ALA A 75 9.40 -13.44 1.22
N TYR A 76 8.79 -14.62 1.13
CA TYR A 76 9.41 -15.88 1.48
C TYR A 76 10.60 -16.20 0.57
N ALA A 77 10.44 -16.05 -0.76
CA ALA A 77 11.54 -16.28 -1.69
C ALA A 77 12.74 -15.35 -1.43
N GLU A 78 12.50 -14.06 -1.20
CA GLU A 78 13.55 -13.09 -0.87
C GLU A 78 14.24 -13.43 0.46
N ALA A 79 13.48 -13.80 1.48
CA ALA A 79 14.03 -14.23 2.77
C ALA A 79 14.95 -15.47 2.65
N HIS A 80 14.65 -16.34 1.68
CA HIS A 80 15.42 -17.56 1.40
C HIS A 80 16.42 -17.41 0.24
N GLY A 81 16.58 -16.20 -0.32
CA GLY A 81 17.52 -15.93 -1.43
C GLY A 81 17.12 -16.55 -2.78
N VAL A 82 15.86 -16.96 -2.93
CA VAL A 82 15.31 -17.55 -4.16
C VAL A 82 14.85 -16.44 -5.10
N SER A 83 15.36 -16.46 -6.34
CA SER A 83 14.97 -15.49 -7.36
C SER A 83 13.75 -15.97 -8.15
N LEU A 84 12.57 -15.40 -7.85
CA LEU A 84 11.34 -15.73 -8.57
C LEU A 84 11.17 -14.91 -9.86
N PRO A 85 10.49 -15.46 -10.88
CA PRO A 85 10.24 -14.73 -12.13
C PRO A 85 9.29 -13.54 -11.91
N LYS A 86 9.70 -12.34 -12.35
CA LYS A 86 8.93 -11.08 -12.17
C LYS A 86 7.52 -11.11 -12.80
N LYS A 87 7.30 -11.95 -13.82
CA LYS A 87 6.03 -12.12 -14.57
C LYS A 87 5.48 -13.56 -14.50
N ALA A 88 5.77 -14.31 -13.44
CA ALA A 88 5.14 -15.62 -13.22
C ALA A 88 3.74 -15.47 -12.62
N ASN A 89 2.85 -16.42 -12.94
CA ASN A 89 1.61 -16.59 -12.19
C ASN A 89 1.91 -17.23 -10.82
N LYS A 90 0.95 -17.18 -9.91
CA LYS A 90 1.09 -17.76 -8.55
C LYS A 90 1.59 -19.20 -8.56
N ALA A 91 1.03 -20.03 -9.44
CA ALA A 91 1.42 -21.44 -9.57
C ALA A 91 2.89 -21.61 -10.01
N ALA A 92 3.35 -20.82 -10.98
CA ALA A 92 4.74 -20.86 -11.42
C ALA A 92 5.71 -20.28 -10.38
N MET A 93 5.28 -19.32 -9.55
CA MET A 93 6.08 -18.84 -8.42
C MET A 93 6.23 -19.89 -7.33
N LEU A 94 5.15 -20.60 -6.99
CA LEU A 94 5.21 -21.72 -6.06
C LEU A 94 6.11 -22.82 -6.60
N ALA A 95 5.91 -23.27 -7.84
CA ALA A 95 6.75 -24.30 -8.45
C ALA A 95 8.25 -23.92 -8.48
N ALA A 96 8.58 -22.67 -8.81
CA ALA A 96 9.97 -22.19 -8.78
C ALA A 96 10.55 -22.14 -7.36
N LEU A 97 9.73 -21.85 -6.36
CA LEU A 97 10.11 -21.91 -4.95
C LEU A 97 10.36 -23.36 -4.50
N GLU A 98 9.48 -24.29 -4.91
CA GLU A 98 9.66 -25.73 -4.62
C GLU A 98 10.92 -26.30 -5.28
N GLU A 99 11.20 -25.92 -6.53
CA GLU A 99 12.39 -26.34 -7.27
C GLU A 99 13.68 -25.78 -6.66
N ALA A 100 13.66 -24.52 -6.19
CA ALA A 100 14.83 -23.89 -5.57
C ALA A 100 15.13 -24.38 -4.14
N MET A 101 14.17 -25.06 -3.49
CA MET A 101 14.29 -25.59 -2.12
C MET A 101 14.32 -27.12 -2.05
N ALA A 102 14.31 -27.81 -3.20
CA ALA A 102 14.53 -29.25 -3.30
C ALA A 102 16.03 -29.58 -3.20
#